data_AF-A0A453PBZ6-F1
#
_entry.id   AF-A0A453PBZ6-F1
#
_cell.length_a   1.000
_cell.length_b   1.000
_cell.length_c   1.000
_cell.angle_alpha   90.00
_cell.angle_beta   90.00
_cell.angle_gamma   90.00
#
_symmetry.space_group_name_H-M   'P 1'
#
loop_
_entity.id
_entity.type
_entity.pdbx_description
1 polymer ?
#
loop_
_entity_poly.entity_id
_entity_poly.type
_entity_poly.pdbx_seq_one_letter_code
_entity_poly.pdbx_strand_id
1 'polypeptide(L)'
;ADSKLFFLATIYGMLGVPLSYLMWYRPLYRAMRTDSAFSFGWFFLCYMLHIGFCIIAAIAPPIVFRGKSLTGILAAIDTFSDHALVGILYFVGFALFSLETVVSIWVLQRVYMYFRGHK
;
A
#
# COMPACT_ATOMS: atom_id res chain seq x y z
N ALA A 1 16.08 -10.47 18.31
CA ALA A 1 14.70 -9.97 18.06
C ALA A 1 14.35 -10.02 16.56
N ASP A 2 15.32 -10.42 15.74
CA ASP A 2 15.41 -10.21 14.30
C ASP A 2 14.64 -11.28 13.52
N SER A 3 14.58 -12.50 14.05
CA SER A 3 13.78 -13.59 13.49
C SER A 3 12.27 -13.31 13.52
N LYS A 4 11.77 -12.62 14.56
CA LYS A 4 10.35 -12.24 14.64
C LYS A 4 9.97 -11.18 13.59
N LEU A 5 10.85 -10.21 13.37
CA LEU A 5 10.70 -9.17 12.34
C LEU A 5 10.72 -9.77 10.93
N PHE A 6 11.66 -10.67 10.67
CA PHE A 6 11.74 -11.36 9.38
C PHE A 6 10.52 -12.24 9.10
N PHE A 7 10.04 -13.00 10.09
CA PHE A 7 8.81 -13.79 9.96
C PHE A 7 7.58 -12.91 9.72
N LEU A 8 7.45 -11.80 10.46
CA LEU A 8 6.31 -10.89 10.31
C LEU A 8 6.33 -10.21 8.92
N ALA A 9 7.50 -9.78 8.44
CA ALA A 9 7.67 -9.20 7.11
C ALA A 9 7.33 -10.21 6.00
N THR A 10 7.75 -11.47 6.17
CA THR A 10 7.44 -12.54 5.22
C THR A 10 5.93 -12.84 5.20
N ILE A 11 5.27 -12.87 6.36
CA ILE A 11 3.82 -13.05 6.47
C ILE A 11 3.07 -11.86 5.84
N TYR A 12 3.51 -10.62 6.10
CA TYR A 12 2.92 -9.43 5.46
C TYR A 12 3.08 -9.45 3.94
N GLY A 13 4.25 -9.84 3.42
CA GLY A 13 4.48 -9.99 1.99
C GLY A 13 3.62 -11.07 1.35
N MET A 14 3.53 -12.25 1.99
CA MET A 14 2.71 -13.36 1.49
C MET A 14 1.22 -13.09 1.58
N LEU A 15 0.75 -12.30 2.56
CA LEU A 15 -0.67 -11.92 2.69
C LEU A 15 -1.03 -10.71 1.83
N GLY A 16 -0.07 -9.82 1.53
CA GLY A 16 -0.31 -8.66 0.66
C GLY A 16 -0.74 -9.04 -0.76
N VAL A 17 -0.15 -10.09 -1.34
CA VAL A 17 -0.48 -10.58 -2.69
C VAL A 17 -1.91 -11.14 -2.81
N PRO A 18 -2.39 -12.06 -1.94
CA PRO A 18 -3.77 -12.52 -1.99
C PRO A 18 -4.77 -11.45 -1.52
N LEU A 19 -4.40 -10.59 -0.57
CA LEU A 19 -5.28 -9.54 -0.06
C LEU A 19 -5.52 -8.45 -1.13
N SER A 20 -4.48 -8.05 -1.87
CA SER A 20 -4.61 -7.09 -2.97
C SER A 20 -5.49 -7.64 -4.11
N TYR A 21 -5.31 -8.91 -4.47
CA TYR A 21 -6.15 -9.57 -5.48
C TYR A 21 -7.63 -9.60 -5.09
N LEU A 22 -7.92 -9.88 -3.81
CA LEU A 22 -9.29 -9.93 -3.30
C LEU A 22 -9.91 -8.54 -3.09
N MET A 23 -9.15 -7.57 -2.55
CA MET A 23 -9.68 -6.26 -2.17
C MET A 23 -10.02 -5.38 -3.37
N TRP A 24 -9.22 -5.39 -4.44
CA TRP A 24 -9.46 -4.48 -5.57
C TRP A 24 -9.49 -5.16 -6.94
N TYR A 25 -8.68 -6.18 -7.22
CA TYR A 25 -8.64 -6.76 -8.57
C TYR A 25 -9.94 -7.50 -8.93
N ARG A 26 -10.41 -8.35 -8.02
CA ARG A 26 -11.65 -9.13 -8.19
C ARG A 26 -12.92 -8.27 -8.24
N PRO A 27 -13.15 -7.29 -7.33
CA PRO A 27 -14.29 -6.41 -7.43
C PRO A 27 -14.22 -5.46 -8.63
N LEU A 28 -13.04 -5.00 -9.04
CA LEU A 28 -12.88 -4.19 -10.27
C LEU A 28 -13.31 -4.96 -11.52
N TYR A 29 -12.82 -6.19 -11.69
CA TYR A 29 -13.19 -7.02 -12.84
C TYR A 29 -14.70 -7.30 -12.89
N ARG A 30 -15.33 -7.51 -11.71
CA ARG A 30 -16.77 -7.72 -11.61
C ARG A 30 -17.56 -6.42 -11.90
N ALA A 31 -17.09 -5.27 -11.43
CA ALA A 31 -17.70 -3.96 -11.66
C ALA A 31 -17.72 -3.60 -13.15
N MET A 32 -16.61 -3.82 -13.87
CA MET A 32 -16.52 -3.60 -15.31
C MET A 32 -17.47 -4.50 -16.12
N ARG A 33 -17.75 -5.73 -15.67
CA ARG A 33 -18.63 -6.67 -16.37
C ARG A 33 -20.13 -6.39 -16.12
N THR A 34 -20.48 -5.92 -14.92
CA THR A 34 -21.89 -5.77 -14.51
C THR A 34 -22.43 -4.35 -14.61
N ASP A 35 -21.60 -3.36 -14.98
CA ASP A 35 -21.93 -1.94 -15.08
C ASP A 35 -22.64 -1.37 -13.83
N SER A 36 -22.47 -2.04 -12.69
CA SER A 36 -23.18 -1.72 -11.46
C SER A 36 -22.43 -0.63 -10.71
N ALA A 37 -23.06 0.53 -10.58
CA ALA A 37 -22.54 1.65 -9.79
C ALA A 37 -22.20 1.25 -8.33
N PHE A 38 -22.93 0.30 -7.76
CA PHE A 38 -22.67 -0.21 -6.41
C PHE A 38 -21.38 -1.03 -6.32
N SER A 39 -21.08 -1.85 -7.34
CA SER A 39 -19.81 -2.59 -7.41
C SER A 39 -18.62 -1.67 -7.65
N PHE A 40 -18.80 -0.57 -8.40
CA PHE A 40 -17.80 0.49 -8.51
C PHE A 40 -17.55 1.18 -7.17
N GLY A 41 -18.60 1.53 -6.43
CA GLY A 41 -18.49 2.15 -5.10
C GLY A 41 -17.69 1.29 -4.11
N TRP A 42 -17.91 -0.02 -4.10
CA TRP A 42 -17.14 -0.95 -3.26
C TRP A 42 -15.66 -1.01 -3.64
N PHE A 43 -15.35 -0.96 -4.94
CA PHE A 43 -13.97 -0.83 -5.41
C PHE A 43 -13.31 0.45 -4.89
N PHE A 44 -13.96 1.62 -5.02
CA PHE A 44 -13.43 2.89 -4.51
C PHE A 44 -13.16 2.83 -3.00
N LEU A 45 -14.07 2.24 -2.22
CA LEU A 45 -13.92 2.11 -0.77
C LEU A 45 -12.69 1.26 -0.38
N CYS A 46 -12.56 0.05 -0.95
CA CYS A 46 -11.42 -0.82 -0.68
C CYS A 46 -10.10 -0.21 -1.19
N TYR A 47 -10.13 0.50 -2.32
CA TYR A 47 -8.96 1.13 -2.91
C TYR A 47 -8.49 2.36 -2.10
N MET A 48 -9.40 3.13 -1.50
CA MET A 48 -9.00 4.19 -0.56
C MET A 48 -8.33 3.63 0.70
N LEU A 49 -8.78 2.49 1.22
CA LEU A 49 -8.12 1.81 2.33
C LEU A 49 -6.69 1.34 1.96
N HIS A 50 -6.47 0.91 0.71
CA HIS A 50 -5.13 0.60 0.19
C HIS A 50 -4.20 1.80 0.26
N ILE A 51 -4.66 2.92 -0.30
CA ILE A 51 -3.90 4.17 -0.37
C ILE A 51 -3.56 4.64 1.05
N GLY A 52 -4.53 4.56 1.97
CA GLY A 52 -4.30 4.82 3.39
C GLY A 52 -3.23 3.92 3.99
N PHE A 53 -3.25 2.62 3.70
CA PHE A 53 -2.22 1.68 4.15
C PHE A 53 -0.84 2.02 3.57
N CYS A 54 -0.73 2.32 2.27
CA CYS A 54 0.54 2.69 1.64
C CYS A 54 1.12 4.00 2.20
N ILE A 55 0.26 4.97 2.51
CA ILE A 55 0.67 6.22 3.17
C ILE A 55 1.16 5.94 4.60
N ILE A 56 0.46 5.12 5.37
CA ILE A 56 0.88 4.74 6.73
C ILE A 56 2.19 3.96 6.69
N ALA A 57 2.38 3.07 5.72
CA ALA A 57 3.60 2.31 5.52
C ALA A 57 4.79 3.21 5.12
N ALA A 58 4.56 4.23 4.29
CA ALA A 58 5.56 5.21 3.89
C ALA A 58 6.00 6.12 5.05
N ILE A 59 5.08 6.51 5.93
CA ILE A 59 5.38 7.35 7.10
C ILE A 59 6.02 6.51 8.20
N ALA A 60 5.57 5.27 8.40
CA ALA A 60 5.96 4.39 9.51
C ALA A 60 5.93 5.10 10.88
N PRO A 61 4.76 5.58 11.36
CA PRO A 61 4.66 6.16 12.68
C PRO A 61 5.05 5.11 13.75
N PRO A 62 5.92 5.43 14.72
CA PRO A 62 6.53 4.47 15.65
C PRO A 62 5.58 4.01 16.77
N ILE A 63 4.31 3.78 16.47
CA ILE A 63 3.23 3.58 17.45
C ILE A 63 2.96 2.08 17.70
N VAL A 64 3.20 1.20 16.72
CA VAL A 64 2.70 -0.19 16.80
C VAL A 64 3.79 -1.22 17.14
N PHE A 65 5.05 -1.05 16.73
CA PHE A 65 6.15 -1.96 17.10
C PHE A 65 7.51 -1.24 17.11
N ARG A 66 8.08 -1.01 18.30
CA ARG A 66 9.49 -0.61 18.59
C ARG A 66 10.40 -0.44 17.35
N GLY A 67 10.21 0.66 16.62
CA GLY A 67 11.17 1.28 15.69
C GLY A 67 11.56 0.58 14.38
N LYS A 68 11.26 -0.71 14.12
CA LYS A 68 11.95 -1.44 13.02
C LYS A 68 11.09 -2.24 12.04
N SER A 69 9.76 -2.27 12.21
CA SER A 69 8.90 -3.23 11.47
C SER A 69 8.31 -2.75 10.15
N LEU A 70 8.27 -1.45 9.87
CA LEU A 70 7.69 -0.89 8.64
C LEU A 70 8.68 0.08 8.02
N THR A 71 8.90 -0.07 6.72
CA THR A 71 9.96 0.62 5.98
C THR A 71 9.57 2.05 5.59
N GLY A 72 9.40 2.93 6.57
CA GLY A 72 9.08 4.33 6.35
C GLY A 72 10.23 5.29 6.65
N ILE A 73 10.06 6.55 6.25
CA ILE A 73 11.12 7.57 6.29
C ILE A 73 11.65 7.85 7.70
N LEU A 74 10.81 7.72 8.74
CA LEU A 74 11.21 7.87 10.13
C LEU A 74 12.15 6.74 10.61
N ALA A 75 11.92 5.50 10.18
CA ALA A 75 12.80 4.37 10.49
C ALA A 75 14.13 4.44 9.72
N ALA A 76 14.10 5.00 8.49
CA ALA A 76 15.29 5.21 7.67
C ALA A 76 16.29 6.18 8.34
N ILE A 77 15.79 7.28 8.90
CA ILE A 77 16.63 8.31 9.56
C ILE A 77 17.24 7.77 10.86
N ASP A 78 16.47 7.04 11.66
CA ASP A 78 16.96 6.45 12.93
C ASP A 78 18.04 5.38 12.68
N THR A 79 17.90 4.60 11.61
CA THR A 79 18.84 3.49 11.30
C THR A 79 20.09 3.95 10.54
N PHE A 80 20.08 5.17 9.98
CA PHE A 80 21.19 5.69 9.17
C PHE A 80 22.50 5.86 9.97
N SER A 81 22.40 6.08 11.29
CA SER A 81 23.56 6.26 12.17
C SER A 81 24.27 4.95 12.55
N ASP A 82 23.57 3.81 12.51
CA ASP A 82 24.10 2.50 12.91
C ASP A 82 24.56 1.68 11.70
N HIS A 83 23.72 1.59 10.66
CA HIS A 83 23.95 0.71 9.50
C HIS A 83 23.51 1.37 8.18
N ALA A 84 24.46 2.01 7.49
CA ALA A 84 24.21 2.71 6.23
C ALA A 84 23.51 1.85 5.16
N LEU A 85 23.87 0.56 5.05
CA LEU A 85 23.24 -0.37 4.10
C LEU A 85 21.75 -0.57 4.38
N VAL A 86 21.38 -0.68 5.65
CA VAL A 86 19.99 -0.87 6.08
C VAL A 86 19.18 0.41 5.86
N GLY A 87 19.76 1.58 6.11
CA GLY A 87 19.16 2.88 5.80
C GLY A 87 18.82 3.06 4.32
N ILE A 88 19.70 2.63 3.41
CA ILE A 88 19.46 2.70 1.95
C ILE A 88 18.26 1.84 1.55
N LEU A 89 18.15 0.61 2.07
CA LEU A 89 17.02 -0.28 1.80
C LEU A 89 15.69 0.32 2.27
N TYR A 90 15.69 0.99 3.43
CA TYR A 90 14.52 1.71 3.94
C TYR A 90 14.10 2.89 3.03
N PHE A 91 15.07 3.61 2.46
CA PHE A 91 14.81 4.72 1.54
C PHE A 91 14.21 4.24 0.20
N VAL A 92 14.69 3.12 -0.33
CA VAL A 92 14.12 2.48 -1.53
C VAL A 92 12.68 2.03 -1.27
N GLY A 93 12.40 1.45 -0.09
CA GLY A 93 11.04 1.09 0.31
C GLY A 93 10.10 2.31 0.33
N PHE A 94 10.54 3.42 0.94
CA PHE A 94 9.79 4.67 0.95
C PHE A 94 9.50 5.21 -0.47
N ALA A 95 10.49 5.17 -1.36
CA ALA A 95 10.32 5.61 -2.74
C ALA A 95 9.30 4.74 -3.50
N LEU A 96 9.35 3.41 -3.32
CA LEU A 96 8.40 2.49 -3.93
C LEU A 96 6.97 2.71 -3.42
N PHE A 97 6.76 2.87 -2.11
CA PHE A 97 5.42 3.16 -1.55
C PHE A 97 4.89 4.53 -2.00
N SER A 98 5.76 5.52 -2.15
CA SER A 98 5.39 6.84 -2.66
C SER A 98 4.96 6.76 -4.12
N LEU A 99 5.72 6.04 -4.96
CA LEU A 99 5.36 5.78 -6.36
C LEU A 99 4.05 5.01 -6.47
N GLU A 100 3.86 3.97 -5.65
CA GLU A 100 2.63 3.17 -5.61
C GLU A 100 1.43 4.06 -5.30
N THR A 101 1.54 4.94 -4.30
CA THR A 101 0.48 5.90 -3.94
C THR A 101 0.11 6.81 -5.11
N VAL A 102 1.10 7.33 -5.85
CA VAL A 102 0.87 8.20 -7.01
C VAL A 102 0.16 7.43 -8.13
N VAL A 103 0.63 6.22 -8.45
CA VAL A 103 0.02 5.37 -9.47
C VAL A 103 -1.42 5.01 -9.09
N SER A 104 -1.67 4.70 -7.82
CA SER A 104 -3.02 4.42 -7.32
C SER A 104 -3.97 5.60 -7.49
N ILE A 105 -3.53 6.82 -7.14
CA ILE A 105 -4.35 8.02 -7.35
C ILE A 105 -4.68 8.20 -8.83
N TRP A 106 -3.70 7.98 -9.73
CA TRP A 106 -3.91 8.08 -11.17
C TRP A 106 -4.92 7.04 -11.70
N VAL A 107 -4.83 5.79 -11.27
CA VAL A 107 -5.81 4.74 -11.63
C VAL A 107 -7.21 5.11 -11.14
N LEU A 108 -7.32 5.64 -9.92
CA LEU A 108 -8.60 6.06 -9.36
C LEU A 108 -9.25 7.18 -10.18
N GLN A 109 -8.45 8.15 -10.62
CA GLN A 109 -8.91 9.24 -11.50
C GLN A 109 -9.40 8.69 -12.85
N ARG A 110 -8.67 7.75 -13.47
CA ARG A 110 -9.08 7.12 -14.73
C ARG A 110 -10.42 6.40 -14.60
N VAL A 111 -10.58 5.63 -13.53
CA VAL A 111 -11.82 4.89 -13.25
C VAL A 111 -12.98 5.84 -12.95
N TYR A 112 -12.74 6.89 -12.16
CA TYR A 112 -13.74 7.91 -11.87
C TYR A 112 -14.20 8.65 -13.13
N MET A 113 -13.28 9.01 -14.02
CA MET A 113 -13.60 9.63 -15.31
C MET A 113 -14.40 8.70 -16.22
N TYR A 114 -14.09 7.39 -16.23
CA TYR A 114 -14.88 6.40 -16.96
C TYR A 114 -16.32 6.32 -16.44
N PHE A 115 -16.48 6.23 -15.11
CA PHE A 115 -17.81 6.20 -14.48
C PHE A 115 -18.62 7.49 -14.72
N ARG A 116 -17.97 8.66 -14.69
CA ARG A 116 -18.63 9.96 -14.91
C ARG A 116 -18.88 10.29 -16.39
N GLY A 117 -18.08 9.73 -17.30
CA GLY A 117 -18.16 9.96 -18.75
C GLY A 117 -19.25 9.15 -19.47
N HIS A 118 -19.89 8.20 -18.78
CA HIS A 118 -21.10 7.50 -19.25
C HIS A 118 -22.37 8.33 -18.92
N LYS A 119 -22.42 9.57 -19.42
CA LYS A 119 -23.64 10.38 -19.57
C LYS A 119 -23.77 10.80 -21.01
#